data_AF-A0AAW3U8I0-F1
#
_entry.id   AF-A0AAW3U8I0-F1
#
_cell.length_a   1.000
_cell.length_b   1.000
_cell.length_c   1.000
_cell.angle_alpha   90.00
_cell.angle_beta   90.00
_cell.angle_gamma   90.00
#
_symmetry.space_group_name_H-M   'P 1'
#
loop_
_entity.id
_entity.type
_entity.pdbx_description
1 polymer ?
#
loop_
_entity_poly.entity_id
_entity_poly.type
_entity_poly.pdbx_seq_one_letter_code
_entity_poly.pdbx_strand_id
1 'polypeptide(L)'
;MRLTSNSIENGKPIAVEFAAGTPEGFAPNRNPHLAWSEVPAGTQSFALLCLDPDVPTVPDTVGRDDLQIPVEQPRTDFVHWAMADIPADVHEIAAGSCSDGFVVKGKQQPAGPAGARQGLNSYTQWFAGNADMAGHYRGYDGPYPPFNDLRVHRYFFRVFALDVAQLSLPNSFTAADVLSAMQGHVLAEAALHGTYTLNPSLR
;
A
#
# COMPACT_ATOMS: atom_id res chain seq x y z
N MET A 1 4.04 -20.65 -3.20
CA MET A 1 3.65 -19.33 -3.76
C MET A 1 4.85 -18.40 -3.71
N ARG A 2 5.07 -17.67 -4.80
CA ARG A 2 6.17 -16.73 -4.95
C ARG A 2 5.63 -15.40 -5.46
N LEU A 3 6.09 -14.28 -4.90
CA LEU A 3 5.78 -12.92 -5.36
C LEU A 3 7.03 -12.29 -5.99
N THR A 4 6.84 -11.62 -7.11
CA THR A 4 7.89 -10.97 -7.90
C THR A 4 7.45 -9.61 -8.41
N SER A 5 8.42 -8.77 -8.77
CA SER A 5 8.14 -7.49 -9.38
C SER A 5 9.25 -7.08 -10.35
N ASN A 6 8.87 -6.47 -11.48
CA ASN A 6 9.79 -5.75 -12.36
C ASN A 6 9.98 -4.29 -11.91
N SER A 7 9.15 -3.81 -10.98
CA SER A 7 9.15 -2.46 -10.43
C SER A 7 9.88 -2.34 -9.10
N ILE A 8 9.89 -3.43 -8.30
CA ILE A 8 10.45 -3.48 -6.95
C ILE A 8 11.43 -4.65 -6.86
N GLU A 9 12.69 -4.34 -6.59
CA GLU A 9 13.67 -5.33 -6.12
C GLU A 9 13.57 -5.42 -4.59
N ASN A 10 13.48 -6.65 -4.06
CA ASN A 10 13.23 -6.86 -2.63
C ASN A 10 14.33 -6.24 -1.76
N GLY A 11 13.94 -5.37 -0.82
CA GLY A 11 14.81 -4.64 0.07
C GLY A 11 15.51 -3.42 -0.55
N LYS A 12 15.22 -3.08 -1.81
CA LYS A 12 15.82 -1.93 -2.51
C LYS A 12 14.91 -0.70 -2.50
N PRO A 13 15.47 0.49 -2.79
CA PRO A 13 14.67 1.70 -2.95
C PRO A 13 13.60 1.57 -4.03
N ILE A 14 12.40 2.06 -3.71
CA ILE A 14 11.27 2.19 -4.63
C ILE A 14 11.53 3.41 -5.53
N ALA A 15 11.36 3.24 -6.84
CA ALA A 15 11.48 4.34 -7.79
C ALA A 15 10.39 5.40 -7.58
N VAL A 16 10.73 6.66 -7.82
CA VAL A 16 9.84 7.82 -7.62
C VAL A 16 8.51 7.70 -8.38
N GLU A 17 8.48 7.01 -9.52
CA GLU A 17 7.24 6.79 -10.27
C GLU A 17 6.17 6.03 -9.47
N PHE A 18 6.57 5.23 -8.48
CA PHE A 18 5.65 4.51 -7.61
C PHE A 18 5.36 5.26 -6.29
N ALA A 19 6.04 6.38 -6.01
CA ALA A 19 5.81 7.16 -4.81
C ALA A 19 4.55 8.04 -4.94
N ALA A 20 3.85 8.28 -3.84
CA ALA A 20 2.81 9.30 -3.79
C ALA A 20 3.42 10.71 -3.80
N GLY A 21 4.64 10.88 -3.28
CA GLY A 21 5.27 12.19 -3.19
C GLY A 21 6.79 12.22 -3.18
N THR A 22 7.27 13.44 -3.40
CA THR A 22 8.66 13.90 -3.40
C THR A 22 8.76 15.15 -2.52
N PRO A 23 9.96 15.68 -2.24
CA PRO A 23 10.09 16.97 -1.57
C PRO A 23 9.38 18.11 -2.30
N GLU A 24 9.21 18.00 -3.63
CA GLU A 24 8.59 19.01 -4.48
C GLU A 24 7.06 18.90 -4.57
N GLY A 25 6.46 17.84 -4.00
CA GLY A 25 5.01 17.59 -4.02
C GLY A 25 4.65 16.19 -4.51
N PHE A 26 3.42 16.03 -5.02
CA PHE A 26 2.93 14.73 -5.49
C PHE A 26 3.76 14.19 -6.66
N ALA A 27 4.02 12.88 -6.62
CA ALA A 27 4.72 12.14 -7.67
C ALA A 27 3.71 11.37 -8.56
N PRO A 28 4.18 10.63 -9.58
CA PRO A 28 3.29 9.90 -10.49
C PRO A 28 2.39 8.87 -9.80
N ASN A 29 2.74 8.38 -8.60
CA ASN A 29 1.87 7.54 -7.78
C ASN A 29 1.32 6.31 -8.53
N ARG A 30 2.16 5.69 -9.36
CA ARG A 30 1.81 4.47 -10.08
C ARG A 30 1.86 3.29 -9.12
N ASN A 31 0.93 2.34 -9.21
CA ASN A 31 1.16 1.08 -8.49
C ASN A 31 2.36 0.36 -9.12
N PRO A 32 3.22 -0.32 -8.34
CA PRO A 32 4.26 -1.16 -8.93
C PRO A 32 3.66 -2.37 -9.62
N HIS A 33 4.40 -2.93 -10.58
CA HIS A 33 4.10 -4.26 -11.11
C HIS A 33 4.20 -5.30 -10.00
N LEU A 34 3.28 -6.25 -9.94
CA LEU A 34 3.34 -7.39 -9.02
C LEU A 34 2.89 -8.64 -9.78
N ALA A 35 3.66 -9.72 -9.72
CA ALA A 35 3.29 -10.99 -10.32
C ALA A 35 3.57 -12.14 -9.36
N TRP A 36 2.66 -13.13 -9.32
CA TRP A 36 2.77 -14.27 -8.43
C TRP A 36 2.54 -15.61 -9.12
N SER A 37 3.31 -16.61 -8.67
CA SER A 37 3.33 -17.96 -9.22
C SER A 37 3.33 -19.00 -8.10
N GLU A 38 3.30 -20.29 -8.47
CA GLU A 38 3.29 -21.41 -7.51
C GLU A 38 2.12 -21.31 -6.51
N VAL A 39 0.96 -20.93 -7.04
CA VAL A 39 -0.27 -20.74 -6.25
C VAL A 39 -0.77 -22.12 -5.78
N PRO A 40 -1.16 -22.27 -4.50
CA PRO A 40 -1.67 -23.54 -3.99
C PRO A 40 -2.93 -24.00 -4.73
N ALA A 41 -3.07 -25.32 -4.90
CA ALA A 41 -4.33 -25.90 -5.36
C ALA A 41 -5.47 -25.52 -4.39
N GLY A 42 -6.66 -25.29 -4.94
CA GLY A 42 -7.83 -24.84 -4.18
C GLY A 42 -7.93 -23.32 -3.99
N THR A 43 -6.98 -22.53 -4.48
CA THR A 43 -7.09 -21.07 -4.49
C THR A 43 -8.28 -20.63 -5.35
N GLN A 44 -9.17 -19.84 -4.76
CA GLN A 44 -10.37 -19.30 -5.41
C GLN A 44 -10.32 -17.78 -5.58
N SER A 45 -9.50 -17.08 -4.79
CA SER A 45 -9.21 -15.66 -4.98
C SER A 45 -7.88 -15.26 -4.35
N PHE A 46 -7.46 -14.01 -4.58
CA PHE A 46 -6.36 -13.38 -3.85
C PHE A 46 -6.80 -12.10 -3.14
N ALA A 47 -6.09 -11.77 -2.07
CA ALA A 47 -6.08 -10.44 -1.46
C ALA A 47 -4.68 -9.84 -1.56
N LEU A 48 -4.60 -8.52 -1.70
CA LEU A 48 -3.35 -7.75 -1.78
C LEU A 48 -3.38 -6.60 -0.78
N LEU A 49 -2.33 -6.51 0.05
CA LEU A 49 -2.10 -5.41 0.97
C LEU A 49 -0.74 -4.76 0.71
N CYS A 50 -0.66 -3.43 0.85
CA CYS A 50 0.61 -2.69 0.96
C CYS A 50 0.63 -1.96 2.31
N LEU A 51 1.61 -2.28 3.16
CA LEU A 51 1.71 -1.80 4.53
C LEU A 51 3.08 -1.15 4.79
N ASP A 52 3.07 0.00 5.44
CA ASP A 52 4.26 0.69 5.97
C ASP A 52 4.23 0.64 7.50
N PRO A 53 5.05 -0.19 8.16
CA PRO A 53 5.09 -0.31 9.62
C PRO A 53 5.99 0.74 10.29
N ASP A 54 6.56 1.68 9.51
CA ASP A 54 7.59 2.60 9.97
C ASP A 54 7.06 4.02 10.21
N VAL A 55 5.73 4.23 10.15
CA VAL A 55 5.13 5.56 10.32
C VAL A 55 5.24 6.05 11.78
N PRO A 56 5.77 7.26 12.04
CA PRO A 56 5.92 7.81 13.38
C PRO A 56 4.58 8.01 14.10
N THR A 57 4.52 7.67 15.39
CA THR A 57 3.27 7.78 16.19
C THR A 57 3.02 9.16 16.79
N VAL A 58 3.92 10.14 16.63
CA VAL A 58 3.76 11.50 17.17
C VAL A 58 3.57 12.49 16.00
N PRO A 59 2.32 12.78 15.60
CA PRO A 59 2.02 13.59 14.42
C PRO A 59 2.66 14.98 14.45
N ASP A 60 2.77 15.61 15.62
CA ASP A 60 3.35 16.95 15.80
C ASP A 60 4.84 17.04 15.43
N THR A 61 5.50 15.90 15.19
CA THR A 61 6.91 15.84 14.75
C THR A 61 7.06 15.77 13.23
N VAL A 62 5.98 15.48 12.49
CA VAL A 62 6.02 15.21 11.06
C VAL A 62 6.15 16.50 10.24
N GLY A 63 7.11 16.52 9.30
CA GLY A 63 7.23 17.58 8.30
C GLY A 63 7.78 18.90 8.85
N ARG A 64 8.51 18.86 9.96
CA ARG A 64 9.12 20.03 10.59
C ARG A 64 10.57 20.23 10.15
N ASP A 65 10.92 21.46 9.82
CA ASP A 65 12.30 21.83 9.45
C ASP A 65 13.25 21.92 10.66
N ASP A 66 12.71 22.20 11.85
CA ASP A 66 13.47 22.46 13.08
C ASP A 66 13.68 21.21 13.95
N LEU A 67 13.20 20.05 13.51
CA LEU A 67 13.24 18.80 14.27
C LEU A 67 13.49 17.60 13.35
N GLN A 68 14.29 16.65 13.81
CA GLN A 68 14.40 15.32 13.22
C GLN A 68 13.57 14.32 14.02
N ILE A 69 12.88 13.39 13.35
CA ILE A 69 12.16 12.29 13.99
C ILE A 69 13.20 11.20 14.30
N PRO A 70 13.46 10.87 15.58
CA PRO A 70 14.46 9.87 15.93
C PRO A 70 14.03 8.46 15.51
N VAL A 71 15.01 7.61 15.21
CA VAL A 71 14.77 6.21 14.83
C VAL A 71 14.02 5.45 15.93
N GLU A 72 14.23 5.83 17.19
CA GLU A 72 13.64 5.24 18.40
C GLU A 72 12.18 5.66 18.63
N GLN A 73 11.66 6.67 17.92
CA GLN A 73 10.26 7.04 18.06
C GLN A 73 9.37 5.82 17.75
N PRO A 74 8.34 5.51 18.57
CA PRO A 74 7.42 4.42 18.29
C PRO A 74 6.77 4.58 16.92
N ARG A 75 6.53 3.43 16.27
CA ARG A 75 5.98 3.37 14.91
C ARG A 75 4.63 2.66 14.87
N THR A 76 3.87 2.90 13.81
CA THR A 76 2.58 2.27 13.55
C THR A 76 2.41 1.93 12.07
N ASP A 77 1.42 1.09 11.78
CA ASP A 77 1.11 0.67 10.41
C ASP A 77 0.34 1.75 9.65
N PHE A 78 0.73 1.97 8.41
CA PHE A 78 0.01 2.78 7.44
C PHE A 78 -0.31 1.94 6.21
N VAL A 79 -1.59 1.89 5.85
CA VAL A 79 -2.07 1.12 4.71
C VAL A 79 -1.95 1.98 3.47
N HIS A 80 -1.16 1.54 2.50
CA HIS A 80 -0.99 2.17 1.19
C HIS A 80 -1.87 1.54 0.12
N TRP A 81 -2.29 0.28 0.30
CA TRP A 81 -3.17 -0.41 -0.62
C TRP A 81 -3.90 -1.55 0.08
N ALA A 82 -5.21 -1.68 -0.18
CA ALA A 82 -5.99 -2.84 0.17
C ALA A 82 -6.88 -3.25 -1.02
N MET A 83 -6.74 -4.49 -1.47
CA MET A 83 -7.56 -5.08 -2.53
C MET A 83 -7.99 -6.49 -2.13
N ALA A 84 -9.25 -6.83 -2.39
CA ALA A 84 -9.83 -8.13 -2.10
C ALA A 84 -10.48 -8.73 -3.35
N ASP A 85 -10.70 -10.04 -3.31
CA ASP A 85 -11.40 -10.83 -4.33
C ASP A 85 -10.81 -10.69 -5.74
N ILE A 86 -9.47 -10.59 -5.81
CA ILE A 86 -8.76 -10.71 -7.07
C ILE A 86 -9.04 -12.13 -7.59
N PRO A 87 -9.61 -12.31 -8.80
CA PRO A 87 -9.95 -13.64 -9.31
C PRO A 87 -8.74 -14.59 -9.35
N ALA A 88 -8.98 -15.90 -9.16
CA ALA A 88 -7.94 -16.91 -9.09
C ALA A 88 -7.09 -17.06 -10.38
N ASP A 89 -7.61 -16.63 -11.53
CA ASP A 89 -6.92 -16.65 -12.82
C ASP A 89 -6.05 -15.41 -13.05
N VAL A 90 -6.10 -14.41 -12.17
CA VAL A 90 -5.22 -13.24 -12.20
C VAL A 90 -3.92 -13.57 -11.46
N HIS A 91 -2.80 -13.46 -12.17
CA HIS A 91 -1.46 -13.74 -11.66
C HIS A 91 -0.49 -12.55 -11.75
N GLU A 92 -0.97 -11.42 -12.26
CA GLU A 92 -0.18 -10.23 -12.48
C GLU A 92 -1.05 -8.98 -12.36
N ILE A 93 -0.48 -7.92 -11.79
CA ILE A 93 -0.96 -6.55 -11.86
C ILE A 93 0.15 -5.72 -12.49
N ALA A 94 -0.15 -5.12 -13.65
CA ALA A 94 0.82 -4.30 -14.37
C ALA A 94 1.11 -2.98 -13.64
N ALA A 95 2.31 -2.44 -13.86
CA ALA A 95 2.68 -1.14 -13.31
C ALA A 95 1.73 -0.04 -13.83
N GLY A 96 1.16 0.74 -12.92
CA GLY A 96 0.24 1.83 -13.24
C GLY A 96 -1.19 1.42 -13.60
N SER A 97 -1.55 0.13 -13.62
CA SER A 97 -2.89 -0.32 -14.05
C SER A 97 -4.00 -0.04 -13.03
N CYS A 98 -3.66 0.17 -11.77
CA CYS A 98 -4.59 0.41 -10.66
C CYS A 98 -4.48 1.83 -10.10
N SER A 99 -3.39 2.53 -10.39
CA SER A 99 -3.16 3.94 -10.04
C SER A 99 -2.17 4.53 -11.02
N ASP A 100 -2.44 5.74 -11.52
CA ASP A 100 -1.56 6.51 -12.42
C ASP A 100 -1.71 8.00 -12.10
N GLY A 101 -1.45 8.34 -10.84
CA GLY A 101 -1.57 9.70 -10.33
C GLY A 101 -2.09 9.76 -8.89
N PHE A 102 -1.65 10.77 -8.15
CA PHE A 102 -2.24 11.11 -6.86
C PHE A 102 -3.52 11.93 -7.08
N VAL A 103 -4.62 11.56 -6.42
CA VAL A 103 -5.92 12.22 -6.58
C VAL A 103 -6.31 12.88 -5.27
N VAL A 104 -6.39 14.22 -5.28
CA VAL A 104 -6.88 15.01 -4.16
C VAL A 104 -8.30 14.57 -3.77
N LYS A 105 -8.52 14.36 -2.47
CA LYS A 105 -9.77 13.79 -1.90
C LYS A 105 -10.05 12.32 -2.26
N GLY A 106 -9.06 11.64 -2.85
CA GLY A 106 -9.05 10.20 -3.04
C GLY A 106 -9.78 9.71 -4.30
N LYS A 107 -9.33 8.55 -4.79
CA LYS A 107 -9.90 7.85 -5.94
C LYS A 107 -11.26 7.26 -5.55
N GLN A 108 -12.34 7.70 -6.18
CA GLN A 108 -13.69 7.20 -5.86
C GLN A 108 -13.93 5.78 -6.37
N GLN A 109 -13.40 5.48 -7.56
CA GLN A 109 -13.51 4.19 -8.24
C GLN A 109 -12.16 3.83 -8.89
N PRO A 110 -11.12 3.50 -8.09
CA PRO A 110 -9.82 3.13 -8.64
C PRO A 110 -9.94 1.88 -9.52
N ALA A 111 -9.18 1.84 -10.60
CA ALA A 111 -9.12 0.71 -11.50
C ALA A 111 -8.51 -0.53 -10.82
N GLY A 112 -8.76 -1.71 -11.37
CA GLY A 112 -8.22 -2.98 -10.89
C GLY A 112 -8.63 -4.15 -11.79
N PRO A 113 -8.14 -5.36 -11.51
CA PRO A 113 -8.61 -6.56 -12.18
C PRO A 113 -10.14 -6.68 -12.08
N ALA A 114 -10.80 -7.15 -13.13
CA ALA A 114 -12.25 -7.30 -13.14
C ALA A 114 -12.68 -8.25 -12.00
N GLY A 115 -13.68 -7.85 -11.20
CA GLY A 115 -14.16 -8.61 -10.03
C GLY A 115 -13.45 -8.25 -8.72
N ALA A 116 -12.25 -7.67 -8.76
CA ALA A 116 -11.56 -7.23 -7.56
C ALA A 116 -12.24 -5.98 -6.95
N ARG A 117 -12.20 -5.87 -5.63
CA ARG A 117 -12.71 -4.72 -4.88
C ARG A 117 -11.57 -3.95 -4.22
N GLN A 118 -11.66 -2.62 -4.24
CA GLN A 118 -10.63 -1.71 -3.72
C GLN A 118 -11.06 -1.09 -2.39
N GLY A 119 -10.27 -1.35 -1.36
CA GLY A 119 -10.50 -0.87 0.01
C GLY A 119 -10.01 0.55 0.23
N LEU A 120 -10.36 1.10 1.38
CA LEU A 120 -9.81 2.35 1.90
C LEU A 120 -8.35 2.16 2.32
N ASN A 121 -7.53 3.17 2.04
CA ASN A 121 -6.17 3.27 2.52
C ASN A 121 -6.04 4.37 3.61
N SER A 122 -4.91 4.41 4.32
CA SER A 122 -4.70 5.26 5.49
C SER A 122 -4.60 6.75 5.17
N TYR A 123 -4.46 7.16 3.90
CA TYR A 123 -4.56 8.58 3.51
C TYR A 123 -5.93 9.19 3.83
N THR A 124 -6.98 8.36 3.89
CA THR A 124 -8.31 8.75 4.39
C THR A 124 -8.26 9.36 5.78
N GLN A 125 -7.56 8.69 6.71
CA GLN A 125 -7.42 9.17 8.08
C GLN A 125 -6.38 10.30 8.16
N TRP A 126 -5.27 10.16 7.43
CA TRP A 126 -4.19 11.17 7.41
C TRP A 126 -4.69 12.56 7.03
N PHE A 127 -5.54 12.65 6.00
CA PHE A 127 -6.05 13.91 5.50
C PHE A 127 -7.39 14.35 6.11
N ALA A 128 -7.94 13.62 7.07
CA ALA A 128 -9.27 13.92 7.63
C ALA A 128 -9.38 15.34 8.23
N GLY A 129 -8.27 15.87 8.78
CA GLY A 129 -8.21 17.22 9.36
C GLY A 129 -7.91 18.35 8.36
N ASN A 130 -7.61 18.04 7.10
CA ASN A 130 -7.27 19.03 6.07
C ASN A 130 -8.44 19.17 5.09
N ALA A 131 -9.15 20.30 5.10
CA ALA A 131 -10.36 20.49 4.28
C ALA A 131 -10.13 20.38 2.76
N ASP A 132 -8.93 20.71 2.28
CA ASP A 132 -8.58 20.63 0.87
C ASP A 132 -8.31 19.18 0.44
N MET A 133 -7.88 18.34 1.39
CA MET A 133 -7.46 16.96 1.15
C MET A 133 -8.44 15.91 1.68
N ALA A 134 -9.35 16.26 2.59
CA ALA A 134 -10.26 15.34 3.25
C ALA A 134 -11.16 14.64 2.23
N GLY A 135 -11.17 13.30 2.29
CA GLY A 135 -11.91 12.46 1.36
C GLY A 135 -11.66 10.98 1.63
N HIS A 136 -12.25 10.13 0.80
CA HIS A 136 -12.09 8.68 0.89
C HIS A 136 -11.04 8.22 -0.12
N TYR A 137 -9.86 7.85 0.37
CA TYR A 137 -8.77 7.37 -0.44
C TYR A 137 -8.88 5.86 -0.57
N ARG A 138 -8.98 5.37 -1.82
CA ARG A 138 -9.11 3.96 -2.16
C ARG A 138 -8.01 3.52 -3.11
N GLY A 139 -7.69 2.22 -3.05
CA GLY A 139 -6.67 1.63 -3.89
C GLY A 139 -5.26 2.07 -3.49
N TYR A 140 -4.34 2.04 -4.45
CA TYR A 140 -2.95 2.36 -4.20
C TYR A 140 -2.74 3.88 -4.09
N ASP A 141 -2.14 4.31 -2.99
CA ASP A 141 -1.39 5.56 -2.90
C ASP A 141 -0.05 5.24 -2.25
N GLY A 142 1.04 5.52 -2.96
CA GLY A 142 2.38 5.02 -2.65
C GLY A 142 3.11 5.77 -1.52
N PRO A 143 4.43 5.53 -1.36
CA PRO A 143 5.25 6.18 -0.35
C PRO A 143 5.20 7.71 -0.36
N TYR A 144 5.03 8.32 0.81
CA TYR A 144 5.30 9.75 1.04
C TYR A 144 5.73 9.99 2.51
N PRO A 145 6.87 9.41 2.96
CA PRO A 145 7.33 9.53 4.33
C PRO A 145 7.79 10.95 4.65
N PRO A 146 7.82 11.38 5.93
CA PRO A 146 8.29 12.70 6.32
C PRO A 146 9.75 12.92 5.88
N PHE A 147 10.07 14.10 5.35
CA PHE A 147 11.45 14.43 4.95
C PHE A 147 12.41 14.54 6.13
N ASN A 148 11.88 14.76 7.34
CA ASN A 148 12.65 14.89 8.56
C ASN A 148 12.71 13.58 9.38
N ASP A 149 12.33 12.44 8.79
CA ASP A 149 12.46 11.14 9.46
C ASP A 149 13.86 10.54 9.30
N LEU A 150 14.50 10.16 10.41
CA LEU A 150 15.80 9.50 10.40
C LEU A 150 15.70 8.00 10.11
N ARG A 151 14.49 7.46 9.97
CA ARG A 151 14.23 6.08 9.56
C ARG A 151 13.91 6.02 8.07
N VAL A 152 14.53 5.09 7.34
CA VAL A 152 14.07 4.69 6.01
C VAL A 152 12.84 3.81 6.17
N HIS A 153 11.72 4.18 5.55
CA HIS A 153 10.47 3.42 5.63
C HIS A 153 10.51 2.20 4.72
N ARG A 154 9.81 1.13 5.12
CA ARG A 154 9.66 -0.12 4.36
C ARG A 154 8.21 -0.29 3.94
N TYR A 155 7.97 -0.67 2.70
CA TYR A 155 6.63 -0.86 2.15
C TYR A 155 6.45 -2.30 1.74
N PHE A 156 5.71 -3.07 2.54
CA PHE A 156 5.49 -4.50 2.36
C PHE A 156 4.26 -4.75 1.48
N PHE A 157 4.50 -5.28 0.28
CA PHE A 157 3.46 -5.79 -0.61
C PHE A 157 3.24 -7.27 -0.30
N ARG A 158 2.03 -7.62 0.14
CA ARG A 158 1.66 -8.96 0.59
C ARG A 158 0.49 -9.46 -0.24
N VAL A 159 0.65 -10.61 -0.88
CA VAL A 159 -0.41 -11.32 -1.59
C VAL A 159 -0.79 -12.57 -0.80
N PHE A 160 -2.08 -12.79 -0.63
CA PHE A 160 -2.65 -13.94 0.05
C PHE A 160 -3.46 -14.76 -0.96
N ALA A 161 -3.22 -16.06 -1.04
CA ALA A 161 -4.07 -17.00 -1.76
C ALA A 161 -5.15 -17.53 -0.81
N LEU A 162 -6.42 -17.43 -1.22
CA LEU A 162 -7.58 -17.74 -0.38
C LEU A 162 -8.39 -18.90 -0.94
N ASP A 163 -8.95 -19.73 -0.06
CA ASP A 163 -9.82 -20.86 -0.43
C ASP A 163 -11.29 -20.47 -0.66
N VAL A 164 -11.61 -19.17 -0.63
CA VAL A 164 -12.93 -18.61 -0.93
C VAL A 164 -12.84 -17.65 -2.12
N ALA A 165 -13.86 -17.65 -2.97
CA ALA A 165 -13.91 -16.77 -4.14
C ALA A 165 -14.16 -15.30 -3.77
N GLN A 166 -14.85 -15.05 -2.64
CA GLN A 166 -15.20 -13.71 -2.20
C GLN A 166 -15.22 -13.62 -0.67
N LEU A 167 -14.56 -12.61 -0.12
CA LEU A 167 -14.58 -12.28 1.29
C LEU A 167 -15.89 -11.58 1.68
N SER A 168 -16.39 -11.89 2.88
CA SER A 168 -17.55 -11.21 3.47
C SER A 168 -17.15 -9.82 3.97
N LEU A 169 -17.04 -8.86 3.05
CA LEU A 169 -16.65 -7.48 3.30
C LEU A 169 -17.80 -6.51 2.99
N PRO A 170 -17.95 -5.43 3.77
CA PRO A 170 -18.85 -4.33 3.42
C PRO A 170 -18.42 -3.65 2.10
N ASN A 171 -19.31 -2.85 1.50
CA ASN A 171 -18.99 -2.09 0.27
C ASN A 171 -17.78 -1.16 0.43
N SER A 172 -17.62 -0.59 1.63
CA SER A 172 -16.45 0.17 2.02
C SER A 172 -15.75 -0.56 3.16
N PHE A 173 -14.53 -1.02 2.90
CA PHE A 173 -13.75 -1.83 3.84
C PHE A 173 -12.32 -1.30 3.93
N THR A 174 -11.61 -1.69 4.98
CA THR A 174 -10.22 -1.37 5.29
C THR A 174 -9.33 -2.61 5.17
N ALA A 175 -8.00 -2.46 5.26
CA ALA A 175 -7.11 -3.61 5.37
C ALA A 175 -7.40 -4.47 6.61
N ALA A 176 -7.84 -3.88 7.72
CA ALA A 176 -8.21 -4.62 8.93
C ALA A 176 -9.42 -5.53 8.68
N ASP A 177 -10.42 -5.04 7.93
CA ASP A 177 -11.56 -5.86 7.53
C ASP A 177 -11.14 -7.02 6.62
N VAL A 178 -10.22 -6.79 5.68
CA VAL A 178 -9.65 -7.86 4.82
C VAL A 178 -8.93 -8.91 5.66
N LEU A 179 -8.04 -8.48 6.56
CA LEU A 179 -7.29 -9.36 7.47
C LEU A 179 -8.24 -10.20 8.34
N SER A 180 -9.32 -9.59 8.85
CA SER A 180 -10.32 -10.30 9.64
C SER A 180 -11.14 -11.27 8.80
N ALA A 181 -11.61 -10.86 7.62
CA ALA A 181 -12.48 -11.67 6.77
C ALA A 181 -11.74 -12.87 6.16
N MET A 182 -10.42 -12.78 5.95
CA MET A 182 -9.62 -13.87 5.41
C MET A 182 -9.15 -14.88 6.48
N GLN A 183 -9.40 -14.62 7.76
CA GLN A 183 -8.99 -15.51 8.83
C GLN A 183 -9.62 -16.90 8.64
N GLY A 184 -8.78 -17.94 8.62
CA GLY A 184 -9.22 -19.32 8.36
C GLY A 184 -9.30 -19.70 6.87
N HIS A 185 -9.11 -18.74 5.96
CA HIS A 185 -9.20 -18.96 4.50
C HIS A 185 -7.84 -18.86 3.78
N VAL A 186 -6.77 -18.46 4.47
CA VAL A 186 -5.45 -18.28 3.86
C VAL A 186 -4.77 -19.63 3.60
N LEU A 187 -4.53 -19.93 2.32
CA LEU A 187 -3.78 -21.11 1.86
C LEU A 187 -2.27 -20.84 1.79
N ALA A 188 -1.89 -19.64 1.37
CA ALA A 188 -0.50 -19.21 1.32
C ALA A 188 -0.39 -17.68 1.34
N GLU A 189 0.77 -17.18 1.76
CA GLU A 189 1.16 -15.79 1.68
C GLU A 189 2.51 -15.68 0.98
N ALA A 190 2.70 -14.63 0.19
CA ALA A 190 4.00 -14.22 -0.32
C ALA A 190 4.13 -12.71 -0.20
N ALA A 191 5.34 -12.24 0.12
CA ALA A 191 5.61 -10.84 0.31
C ALA A 191 6.94 -10.42 -0.32
N LEU A 192 7.00 -9.16 -0.74
CA LEU A 192 8.23 -8.44 -1.02
C LEU A 192 8.11 -7.04 -0.42
N HIS A 193 9.22 -6.37 -0.19
CA HIS A 193 9.19 -4.97 0.22
C HIS A 193 10.20 -4.14 -0.55
N GLY A 194 9.86 -2.86 -0.71
CA GLY A 194 10.82 -1.83 -1.10
C GLY A 194 11.03 -0.84 0.03
N THR A 195 11.97 0.07 -0.14
CA THR A 195 12.24 1.15 0.81
C THR A 195 12.05 2.52 0.18
N TYR A 196 11.70 3.54 0.96
CA TYR A 196 11.65 4.91 0.46
C TYR A 196 11.95 5.88 1.60
N THR A 197 12.58 7.01 1.26
CA THR A 197 12.87 8.08 2.19
C THR A 197 12.90 9.42 1.48
N LEU A 198 12.37 10.44 2.15
CA LEU A 198 12.51 11.82 1.72
C LEU A 198 13.64 12.55 2.46
N ASN A 199 14.27 11.90 3.45
CA ASN A 199 15.40 12.48 4.16
C ASN A 199 16.66 12.45 3.29
N PRO A 200 17.24 13.60 2.93
CA PRO A 200 18.41 13.67 2.04
C PRO A 200 19.66 13.04 2.65
N SER A 201 19.73 12.87 3.98
CA SER A 201 20.88 12.26 4.65
C SER A 201 20.92 10.73 4.57
N LEU A 202 19.82 10.09 4.11
CA LEU A 202 19.66 8.63 4.05
C LEU A 202 19.67 8.06 2.63
N ARG A 203 19.94 8.90 1.62
CA ARG A 203 19.91 8.55 0.20
C ARG A 203 21.25 8.05 -0.32
#